data_AF-A0AAE9A058-F1
#
_entry.id   AF-A0AAE9A058-F1
#
_cell.length_a   1.000
_cell.length_b   1.000
_cell.length_c   1.000
_cell.angle_alpha   90.00
_cell.angle_beta   90.00
_cell.angle_gamma   90.00
#
_symmetry.space_group_name_H-M   'P 1'
#
loop_
_entity.id
_entity.type
_entity.pdbx_description
1 polymer ?
#
loop_
_entity_poly.entity_id
_entity_poly.type
_entity_poly.pdbx_seq_one_letter_code
_entity_poly.pdbx_strand_id
1 'polypeptide(L)'
;MQFRFLVGSLAQIGIPLVSFLNPVLYIWLSLNTGYYNHVLNNHLAVLMSLHGLLGTICLLLVHKHYRQHLIRMLTRRKAQVNRTTVASVLINSNV
;
A
#
# COMPACT_ATOMS: atom_id res chain seq x y z
N MET A 1 4.66 18.03 17.21
CA MET A 1 3.55 17.28 16.58
C MET A 1 3.38 17.60 15.08
N GLN A 2 3.64 18.83 14.63
CA GLN A 2 3.35 19.25 13.25
C GLN A 2 4.38 18.81 12.21
N PHE A 3 5.67 18.72 12.56
CA PHE A 3 6.71 18.27 11.63
C PHE A 3 6.47 16.85 11.07
N ARG A 4 5.96 15.93 11.90
CA ARG A 4 5.68 14.55 11.49
C ARG A 4 4.51 14.44 10.50
N PHE A 5 3.51 15.31 10.68
CA PHE A 5 2.40 15.44 9.74
C PHE A 5 2.88 16.03 8.42
N LEU A 6 3.68 17.10 8.49
CA LEU A 6 4.26 17.77 7.33
C LEU A 6 5.16 16.85 6.50
N VAL A 7 6.04 16.07 7.15
CA VAL A 7 6.86 15.04 6.50
C VAL A 7 6.00 13.97 5.83
N GLY A 8 4.92 13.54 6.48
CA GLY A 8 4.00 12.57 5.89
C GLY A 8 3.23 13.12 4.69
N SER A 9 2.77 14.36 4.75
CA SER A 9 2.15 15.06 3.61
C SER A 9 3.14 15.27 2.46
N LEU A 10 4.38 15.65 2.75
CA LEU A 10 5.44 15.78 1.74
C LEU A 10 5.76 14.42 1.08
N ALA A 11 5.87 13.35 1.87
CA ALA A 11 6.08 12.00 1.33
C ALA A 11 4.91 11.57 0.45
N GLN A 12 3.67 11.86 0.88
CA GLN A 12 2.47 11.54 0.11
C GLN A 12 2.35 12.34 -1.19
N ILE A 13 2.86 13.57 -1.27
CA ILE A 13 2.93 14.35 -2.52
C ILE A 13 4.08 13.87 -3.40
N GLY A 14 5.19 13.44 -2.79
CA GLY A 14 6.35 12.90 -3.49
C GLY A 14 6.07 11.58 -4.22
N ILE A 15 5.24 10.70 -3.64
CA ILE A 15 4.90 9.40 -4.23
C ILE A 15 4.20 9.54 -5.62
N PRO A 16 3.14 10.34 -5.79
CA PRO A 16 2.55 10.66 -7.09
C PRO A 16 3.54 11.33 -8.05
N LEU A 17 4.36 12.27 -7.56
CA LEU A 17 5.35 12.97 -8.38
C LEU A 17 6.35 12.01 -9.02
N VAL A 18 6.95 11.13 -8.22
CA VAL A 18 7.89 10.11 -8.73
C VAL A 18 7.14 9.12 -9.61
N SER A 19 5.92 8.74 -9.26
CA SER A 19 5.14 7.80 -10.06
C SER A 19 4.78 8.35 -11.43
N PHE A 20 4.44 9.64 -11.57
CA PHE A 20 4.17 10.27 -12.86
C PHE A 20 5.45 10.55 -13.66
N LEU A 21 6.58 10.78 -12.99
CA LEU A 21 7.85 11.04 -13.66
C LEU A 21 8.35 9.81 -14.45
N ASN A 22 8.16 8.61 -13.91
CA ASN A 22 8.55 7.33 -14.54
C ASN A 22 7.94 7.09 -15.95
N PRO A 23 6.60 7.11 -16.15
CA PRO A 23 6.00 6.91 -17.46
C PRO A 23 6.31 8.05 -18.43
N VAL A 24 6.43 9.29 -17.95
CA VAL A 24 6.80 10.44 -18.80
C VAL A 24 8.21 10.26 -19.37
N LEU A 25 9.18 9.89 -18.53
CA LEU A 25 10.54 9.59 -18.99
C LEU A 25 10.57 8.40 -19.95
N TYR A 26 9.79 7.35 -19.68
CA TYR A 26 9.75 6.19 -20.56
C TYR A 26 9.19 6.51 -21.94
N ILE A 27 8.09 7.28 -22.01
CA ILE A 27 7.51 7.73 -23.28
C ILE A 27 8.52 8.57 -24.05
N TRP A 28 9.20 9.52 -23.37
CA TRP A 28 10.23 10.35 -23.99
C TRP A 28 11.38 9.53 -24.56
N LEU A 29 11.91 8.57 -23.79
CA LEU A 29 13.00 7.70 -24.21
C LEU A 29 12.58 6.79 -25.38
N SER A 30 11.36 6.26 -25.32
CA SER A 30 10.80 5.38 -26.37
C SER A 30 10.59 6.14 -27.68
N LEU A 31 10.17 7.40 -27.63
CA LEU A 31 10.05 8.26 -28.82
C LEU A 31 11.41 8.58 -29.43
N ASN A 32 12.43 8.87 -28.60
CA ASN A 32 13.75 9.25 -29.09
C ASN A 32 14.57 8.06 -29.62
N THR A 33 14.39 6.87 -29.04
CA THR A 33 15.13 5.65 -29.42
C THR A 33 14.35 4.75 -30.39
N GLY A 34 13.06 5.01 -30.59
CA GLY A 34 12.15 4.13 -31.35
C GLY A 34 11.93 2.75 -30.71
N TYR A 35 12.45 2.53 -29.50
CA TYR A 35 12.46 1.22 -28.84
C TYR A 35 11.17 1.01 -28.05
N TYR A 36 10.20 0.36 -28.69
CA TYR A 36 8.91 0.03 -28.07
C TYR A 36 8.92 -1.41 -27.55
N ASN A 37 9.09 -1.58 -26.24
CA ASN A 37 9.07 -2.91 -25.62
C ASN A 37 7.76 -3.14 -24.85
N HIS A 38 6.95 -4.08 -25.36
CA HIS A 38 5.66 -4.46 -24.77
C HIS A 38 5.79 -4.98 -23.33
N VAL A 39 6.88 -5.67 -23.00
CA VAL A 39 7.12 -6.23 -21.66
C VAL A 39 7.36 -5.11 -20.65
N LEU A 40 8.19 -4.13 -21.03
CA LEU A 40 8.55 -3.00 -20.18
C LEU A 40 7.33 -2.07 -19.97
N ASN A 41 6.54 -1.87 -21.01
CA ASN A 41 5.31 -1.09 -20.93
C ASN A 41 4.28 -1.74 -19.98
N ASN A 42 4.11 -3.06 -20.03
CA ASN A 42 3.22 -3.78 -19.11
C ASN A 42 3.72 -3.71 -17.65
N HIS A 43 5.03 -3.78 -17.43
CA HIS A 43 5.61 -3.58 -16.10
C HIS A 43 5.37 -2.16 -15.57
N LEU A 44 5.54 -1.14 -16.41
CA LEU A 44 5.24 0.25 -16.06
C LEU A 44 3.77 0.46 -15.73
N ALA A 45 2.86 -0.20 -16.46
CA ALA A 45 1.43 -0.16 -16.17
C ALA A 45 1.10 -0.74 -14.79
N VAL A 46 1.68 -1.88 -14.43
CA VAL A 46 1.54 -2.48 -13.09
C VAL A 46 2.10 -1.55 -12.01
N LEU A 47 3.26 -0.95 -12.25
CA LEU A 47 3.89 0.01 -11.32
C LEU A 47 2.99 1.23 -11.08
N MET A 48 2.39 1.77 -12.14
CA MET A 48 1.47 2.90 -12.07
C MET A 48 0.18 2.56 -11.32
N SER A 49 -0.37 1.35 -11.54
CA SER A 49 -1.53 0.87 -10.80
C SER A 49 -1.24 0.68 -9.30
N LEU A 50 -0.03 0.22 -8.96
CA LEU A 50 0.38 0.04 -7.56
C LEU A 50 0.63 1.36 -6.83
N HIS A 51 1.05 2.41 -7.52
CA HIS A 51 1.37 3.70 -6.89
C HIS A 51 0.20 4.26 -6.05
N GLY A 52 -1.04 4.12 -6.54
CA GLY A 52 -2.23 4.63 -5.84
C GLY A 52 -2.45 3.90 -4.51
N LEU A 53 -2.18 2.59 -4.49
CA LEU A 53 -2.21 1.76 -3.29
C LEU A 53 -1.12 2.16 -2.30
N LEU A 54 0.11 2.39 -2.77
CA LEU A 54 1.21 2.86 -1.91
C LEU A 54 0.92 4.25 -1.31
N GLY A 55 0.34 5.17 -2.10
CA GLY A 55 -0.05 6.50 -1.62
C GLY A 55 -1.11 6.44 -0.51
N THR A 56 -2.12 5.58 -0.66
CA THR A 56 -3.15 5.37 0.38
C THR A 56 -2.59 4.68 1.62
N ILE A 57 -1.75 3.65 1.45
CA ILE A 57 -1.08 2.98 2.57
C ILE A 57 -0.20 3.97 3.35
N CYS A 58 0.56 4.83 2.65
CA CYS A 58 1.40 5.83 3.28
C CYS A 58 0.57 6.84 4.10
N LEU A 59 -0.53 7.34 3.53
CA LEU A 59 -1.49 8.21 4.22
C LEU A 59 -2.03 7.57 5.51
N LEU A 60 -2.45 6.31 5.42
CA LEU A 60 -2.96 5.48 6.53
C LEU A 60 -1.92 5.29 7.65
N LEU A 61 -0.64 5.12 7.29
CA LEU A 61 0.43 4.88 8.26
C LEU A 61 0.95 6.18 8.92
N VAL A 62 0.96 7.29 8.18
CA VAL A 62 1.37 8.61 8.67
C VAL A 62 0.41 9.16 9.71
N HIS A 63 -0.90 8.97 9.49
CA HIS A 63 -1.90 9.48 10.41
C HIS A 63 -1.96 8.59 11.66
N LYS A 64 -1.41 9.10 12.77
CA LYS A 64 -1.28 8.41 14.06
C LYS A 64 -2.58 7.71 14.51
N HIS A 65 -3.73 8.33 14.28
CA HIS A 65 -5.05 7.77 14.60
C HIS A 65 -5.41 6.55 13.75
N TYR A 66 -5.06 6.57 12.46
CA TYR A 66 -5.32 5.48 11.52
C TYR A 66 -4.43 4.27 11.78
N ARG A 67 -3.12 4.47 12.05
CA ARG A 67 -2.22 3.34 12.39
C ARG A 67 -2.67 2.61 13.65
N GLN A 68 -3.13 3.34 14.67
CA GLN A 68 -3.63 2.75 15.91
C GLN A 68 -4.89 1.91 15.67
N HIS A 69 -5.80 2.38 14.79
CA HIS A 69 -7.00 1.64 14.40
C HIS A 69 -6.67 0.40 13.57
N LEU A 70 -5.76 0.50 12.60
CA LEU A 70 -5.30 -0.63 11.79
C LEU A 70 -4.68 -1.74 12.65
N ILE A 71 -3.76 -1.38 13.56
CA ILE A 71 -3.13 -2.32 14.48
C ILE A 71 -4.20 -2.96 15.38
N ARG A 72 -5.14 -2.17 15.92
CA ARG A 72 -6.24 -2.71 16.73
C ARG A 72 -7.10 -3.69 15.92
N MET A 73 -7.39 -3.41 14.66
CA MET A 73 -8.21 -4.26 13.79
C MET A 73 -7.50 -5.57 13.46
N LEU A 74 -6.21 -5.52 13.10
CA LEU A 74 -5.38 -6.69 12.81
C LEU A 74 -5.17 -7.56 14.06
N THR A 75 -4.88 -6.94 15.21
CA THR A 75 -4.69 -7.67 16.49
C THR A 75 -6.00 -8.26 17.01
N ARG A 76 -7.13 -7.56 16.90
CA ARG A 76 -8.44 -8.12 17.29
C ARG A 76 -8.88 -9.26 16.38
N ARG A 77 -8.54 -9.23 15.08
CA ARG A 77 -8.77 -10.35 14.17
C ARG A 77 -8.04 -11.62 14.64
N LYS A 78 -6.77 -11.51 15.01
CA LYS A 78 -5.99 -12.65 15.53
C LYS A 78 -6.57 -13.18 16.85
N ALA A 79 -6.98 -12.29 17.75
CA ALA A 79 -7.58 -12.66 19.03
C ALA A 79 -8.95 -13.34 18.87
N GLN A 80 -9.78 -12.89 17.92
CA GLN A 80 -11.06 -13.54 17.62
C GLN A 80 -10.89 -14.90 16.95
N VAL A 81 -9.99 -15.02 15.96
CA VAL A 81 -9.72 -16.29 15.27
C VAL A 81 -9.28 -17.36 16.26
N ASN A 82 -8.35 -17.03 17.17
CA ASN A 82 -7.97 -17.95 18.23
C ASN A 82 -9.17 -18.36 19.10
N ARG A 83 -10.01 -17.40 19.54
CA ARG A 83 -11.19 -17.74 20.35
C ARG A 83 -12.19 -18.65 19.64
N THR A 84 -12.44 -18.44 18.35
CA THR A 84 -13.35 -19.30 17.58
C THR A 84 -12.81 -20.70 17.38
N THR A 85 -11.49 -20.84 17.15
CA THR A 85 -10.84 -22.15 17.02
C THR A 85 -10.79 -22.90 18.35
N VAL A 86 -10.53 -22.22 19.47
CA VAL A 86 -10.52 -22.88 20.79
C VAL A 86 -11.94 -23.26 21.19
N ALA A 87 -12.95 -22.42 20.93
CA ALA A 87 -14.35 -22.72 21.21
C ALA A 87 -14.85 -23.93 20.41
N SER A 88 -14.53 -24.05 19.12
CA SER A 88 -14.94 -25.20 18.31
C SER A 88 -14.26 -26.51 18.75
N VAL A 89 -13.00 -26.46 19.18
CA VAL A 89 -12.29 -27.63 19.74
C VAL A 89 -12.92 -28.08 21.05
N LEU A 90 -13.23 -27.15 21.96
CA LEU A 90 -13.87 -27.46 23.25
C LEU A 90 -15.28 -28.03 23.11
N ILE A 91 -16.02 -27.60 22.08
CA ILE A 91 -17.36 -28.13 21.78
C ILE A 91 -17.28 -29.55 21.21
N ASN A 92 -16.31 -29.84 20.34
CA ASN A 92 -16.13 -31.17 19.75
C ASN A 92 -15.60 -32.20 20.78
N SER A 93 -14.83 -31.77 21.79
CA SER A 93 -14.34 -32.66 22.84
C SER A 93 -15.34 -32.96 23.97
N ASN A 94 -16.52 -32.33 23.97
CA ASN A 94 -17.60 -32.54 24.95
C ASN A 94 -18.80 -33.32 24.38
N VAL A 95 -18.65 -33.91 23.19
CA VAL A 95 -19.59 -34.84 22.55
C VAL A 95 -18.91 -36.20 22.46
#